data_AF-A0A5D8YJS6-F1
#
_entry.id   AF-A0A5D8YJS6-F1
#
_cell.length_a   1.000
_cell.length_b   1.000
_cell.length_c   1.000
_cell.angle_alpha   90.00
_cell.angle_beta   90.00
_cell.angle_gamma   90.00
#
_symmetry.space_group_name_H-M   'P 1'
#
loop_
_entity.id
_entity.type
_entity.pdbx_description
1 polymer ?
#
loop_
_entity_poly.entity_id
_entity_poly.type
_entity_poly.pdbx_seq_one_letter_code
_entity_poly.pdbx_strand_id
1 'polypeptide(L)' 'MAGFEKDDFRRLDSELKARKVKRKIAGLVEAMIFFGLEKGNIITLHQEDVYHVEGKEITLLPARKLLL' A
#
# COMPACT_ATOMS: atom_id res chain seq x y z
N MET A 1 9.24 -20.62 29.11
CA MET A 1 8.48 -20.27 27.89
C MET A 1 8.41 -18.75 27.86
N ALA A 2 9.08 -18.11 26.89
CA ALA A 2 9.00 -16.66 26.72
C ALA A 2 7.56 -16.31 26.32
N GLY A 3 6.83 -15.64 27.21
CA GLY A 3 5.46 -15.21 26.96
C GLY A 3 5.49 -14.01 26.02
N PHE A 4 4.85 -14.14 24.86
CA PHE A 4 4.65 -13.04 23.92
C PHE A 4 3.76 -11.98 24.59
N GLU A 5 4.21 -10.73 24.67
CA GLU A 5 3.45 -9.66 25.33
C GLU A 5 2.41 -9.06 24.39
N LYS A 6 1.38 -8.39 24.94
CA LYS A 6 0.32 -7.75 24.15
C LYS A 6 0.86 -6.75 23.12
N ASP A 7 1.98 -6.10 23.41
CA ASP A 7 2.61 -5.15 22.51
C ASP A 7 3.33 -5.83 21.34
N ASP A 8 3.79 -7.07 21.49
CA ASP A 8 4.37 -7.84 20.39
C ASP A 8 3.31 -8.17 19.33
N PHE A 9 2.06 -8.43 19.74
CA PHE A 9 0.94 -8.63 18.80
C PHE A 9 0.63 -7.36 17.99
N ARG A 10 0.70 -6.18 18.62
CA ARG A 10 0.47 -4.88 17.93
C ARG A 10 1.56 -4.59 16.90
N ARG A 11 2.81 -4.88 17.26
CA ARG A 11 3.95 -4.76 16.34
C ARG A 11 3.80 -5.69 15.15
N LEU A 12 3.49 -6.96 15.39
CA LEU A 12 3.28 -7.96 14.34
C LEU A 12 2.14 -7.57 13.38
N ASP A 13 1.00 -7.08 13.89
CA ASP A 13 -0.10 -6.62 13.03
C ASP A 13 0.31 -5.43 12.14
N SER A 14 1.08 -4.49 12.69
CA SER A 14 1.59 -3.33 11.96
C SER A 14 2.55 -3.74 10.83
N GLU A 15 3.46 -4.66 11.12
CA GLU A 15 4.39 -5.22 10.14
C GLU A 15 3.67 -5.98 9.02
N LEU A 16 2.66 -6.78 9.37
CA LEU A 16 1.86 -7.52 8.41
C LEU A 16 1.07 -6.57 7.49
N LYS A 17 0.49 -5.49 8.05
CA LYS A 17 -0.17 -4.44 7.26
C LYS A 17 0.80 -3.76 6.30
N ALA A 18 1.98 -3.35 6.78
CA ALA A 18 3.00 -2.73 5.95
C ALA A 18 3.47 -3.65 4.82
N ARG A 19 3.68 -4.94 5.10
CA ARG A 19 4.08 -5.94 4.09
C ARG A 19 3.00 -6.17 3.04
N LYS A 20 1.72 -6.18 3.42
CA LYS A 20 0.59 -6.27 2.48
C LYS A 20 0.55 -5.08 1.52
N VAL A 21 0.78 -3.87 2.03
CA VAL A 21 0.81 -2.64 1.20
C VAL A 21 1.98 -2.69 0.22
N LYS A 22 3.20 -3.02 0.69
CA LYS A 22 4.37 -3.14 -0.18
C LYS A 22 4.16 -4.11 -1.34
N ARG A 23 3.57 -5.29 -1.08
CA ARG A 23 3.29 -6.27 -2.14
C ARG A 23 2.28 -5.77 -3.18
N LYS A 24 1.25 -5.02 -2.75
CA LYS A 24 0.28 -4.43 -3.66
C LYS A 24 0.91 -3.36 -4.56
N ILE A 25 1.74 -2.50 -3.98
CA ILE A 25 2.47 -1.47 -4.72
C ILE A 25 3.40 -2.11 -5.74
N ALA A 26 4.17 -3.14 -5.36
CA ALA A 26 5.08 -3.84 -6.27
C ALA A 26 4.36 -4.41 -7.50
N GLY A 27 3.25 -5.12 -7.31
CA GLY A 27 2.49 -5.66 -8.45
C GLY A 27 1.90 -4.57 -9.35
N LEU A 28 1.51 -3.42 -8.80
CA LEU A 28 1.05 -2.29 -9.60
C LEU A 28 2.21 -1.66 -10.39
N VAL A 29 3.39 -1.47 -9.78
CA VAL A 29 4.58 -0.96 -10.47
C VAL A 29 4.96 -1.85 -11.65
N GLU A 30 4.98 -3.17 -11.46
CA GLU A 30 5.25 -4.14 -12.54
C GLU A 30 4.26 -3.98 -13.70
N ALA A 31 2.96 -3.89 -13.41
CA ALA A 31 1.94 -3.66 -14.44
C ALA A 31 2.16 -2.30 -15.13
N MET A 32 2.42 -1.24 -14.37
CA MET A 32 2.69 0.09 -14.93
C MET A 32 3.94 0.12 -15.82
N ILE A 33 4.98 -0.65 -15.50
CA ILE A 33 6.16 -0.81 -16.35
C ILE A 33 5.76 -1.51 -17.65
N PHE A 34 5.05 -2.63 -17.56
CA PHE A 34 4.59 -3.38 -18.73
C PHE A 34 3.72 -2.55 -19.68
N PHE A 35 2.83 -1.72 -19.14
CA PHE A 35 1.93 -0.86 -19.93
C PHE A 35 2.52 0.52 -20.27
N GLY A 36 3.74 0.84 -19.84
CA GLY A 36 4.36 2.15 -20.08
C GLY A 36 3.65 3.32 -19.38
N LEU A 37 2.99 3.08 -18.24
CA LEU A 37 2.25 4.08 -17.48
C LEU A 37 3.16 4.77 -16.45
N GLU A 38 3.07 6.10 -16.34
CA GLU A 38 3.81 6.88 -15.33
C GLU A 38 3.05 7.01 -14.00
N LYS A 39 1.71 6.97 -14.04
CA LYS A 39 0.84 7.17 -12.88
C LYS A 39 -0.15 6.03 -12.69
N GLY A 40 -0.43 5.67 -11.44
CA GLY A 40 -1.37 4.63 -11.06
C GLY A 40 -2.12 4.96 -9.77
N ASN A 41 -3.31 4.40 -9.62
CA ASN A 41 -4.15 4.61 -8.44
C ASN A 41 -4.45 3.28 -7.74
N ILE A 42 -4.35 3.27 -6.40
CA ILE A 42 -4.85 2.17 -5.56
C ILE A 42 -6.06 2.69 -4.80
N ILE A 43 -7.22 2.10 -5.04
CA ILE A 43 -8.44 2.51 -4.35
C ILE A 43 -8.48 1.87 -2.96
N THR A 44 -8.65 2.67 -1.94
CA THR A 44 -8.69 2.24 -0.54
C THR A 44 -10.02 2.62 0.12
N LEU A 45 -10.31 2.05 1.29
CA LEU A 45 -11.48 2.47 2.07
C LEU A 45 -11.22 3.80 2.80
N HIS A 46 -10.04 3.96 3.40
CA HIS A 46 -9.74 5.06 4.32
C HIS A 46 -8.36 5.71 4.14
N GLN A 47 -7.39 5.00 3.55
CA GLN A 47 -6.00 5.44 3.48
C GLN A 47 -5.78 6.34 2.26
N GLU A 48 -5.08 7.44 2.48
CA GLU A 48 -4.66 8.36 1.44
C GLU A 48 -3.16 8.60 1.56
N ASP A 49 -2.44 8.43 0.46
CA ASP A 49 -0.98 8.49 0.44
C ASP A 49 -0.46 8.61 -1.00
N VAL A 50 0.78 9.05 -1.17
CA VAL A 50 1.45 9.12 -2.49
C VAL A 50 2.82 8.48 -2.40
N TYR A 51 3.04 7.47 -3.24
CA TYR A 51 4.32 6.77 -3.35
C TYR A 51 5.00 7.11 -4.66
N HIS A 52 6.31 7.39 -4.58
CA HIS A 52 7.17 7.55 -5.74
C HIS A 52 8.14 6.37 -5.78
N VAL A 53 8.06 5.55 -6.84
CA VAL A 53 8.90 4.35 -7.00
C VAL A 53 9.40 4.33 -8.43
N GLU A 54 10.73 4.40 -8.63
CA GLU A 54 11.37 4.28 -9.95
C GLU A 54 10.78 5.22 -11.01
N GLY A 55 10.52 6.48 -10.63
CA GLY A 55 9.90 7.48 -11.50
C GLY A 55 8.40 7.29 -11.76
N LYS A 56 7.77 6.28 -11.14
CA LYS A 56 6.33 6.07 -11.15
C LYS A 56 5.66 6.70 -9.93
N GLU A 57 4.50 7.30 -10.15
CA GLU A 57 3.65 7.88 -9.10
C GLU A 57 2.46 6.96 -8.82
N ILE A 58 2.30 6.53 -7.57
CA ILE A 58 1.18 5.71 -7.13
C ILE A 58 0.41 6.45 -6.04
N THR A 59 -0.84 6.78 -6.33
CA THR A 59 -1.71 7.45 -5.38
C THR A 59 -2.66 6.46 -4.74
N LEU A 60 -2.67 6.39 -3.41
CA LEU A 60 -3.71 5.71 -2.66
C LEU A 60 -4.87 6.69 -2.50
N LEU A 61 -6.02 6.37 -3.09
CA LEU A 61 -7.20 7.22 -3.06
C LEU A 61 -8.33 6.52 -2.32
N PRO A 62 -8.90 7.14 -1.27
CA PRO A 62 -10.11 6.62 -0.66
C PRO A 62 -11.27 6.62 -1.66
N ALA A 63 -12.04 5.53 -1.73
CA ALA A 63 -13.15 5.35 -2.67
C ALA A 63 -14.17 6.50 -2.62
N ARG A 64 -14.39 7.08 -1.43
CA ARG A 64 -15.27 8.23 -1.24
C ARG A 64 -14.86 9.48 -2.03
N LYS A 65 -13.57 9.63 -2.39
CA LYS A 65 -13.06 10.76 -3.18
C LYS A 65 -13.24 10.57 -4.70
N LEU A 66 -13.69 9.39 -5.14
CA LEU A 66 -13.97 9.09 -6.54
C LEU A 66 -15.47 9.21 -6.89
N LEU A 67 -16.34 9.04 -5.88
CA LEU A 67 -17.78 8.92 -6.06
C LEU A 67 -18.57 10.16 -5.60
N LEU A 68 -17.87 11.20 -5.12
CA LEU A 68 -18.41 12.45 -4.59
C LEU A 68 -17.59 13.60 -5.17
#